data_AF-A0A9E6DIH5-F1
#
_entry.id   AF-A0A9E6DIH5-F1
#
_cell.length_a   1.000
_cell.length_b   1.000
_cell.length_c   1.000
_cell.angle_alpha   90.00
_cell.angle_beta   90.00
_cell.angle_gamma   90.00
#
_symmetry.space_group_name_H-M   'P 1'
#
loop_
_entity.id
_entity.type
_entity.pdbx_description
1 polymer ?
#
loop_
_entity_poly.entity_id
_entity_poly.type
_entity_poly.pdbx_seq_one_letter_code
_entity_poly.pdbx_strand_id
1 'polypeptide(L)' 'LEMTIPDGGEIALPAMPISVDGERPGLSLNPPEIGQHSTEVLKSLGLSENEIADLIDRGLVEAAAAKTPQAAE' A
#
# COMPACT_ATOMS: atom_id res chain seq x y z
N LEU A 1 -14.03 5.86 11.27
CA LEU A 1 -12.62 6.03 10.87
C LEU A 1 -12.67 6.23 9.36
N GLU A 2 -12.13 7.33 8.84
CA GLU A 2 -12.11 7.57 7.39
C GLU A 2 -10.86 6.88 6.81
N MET A 3 -11.04 6.08 5.77
CA MET A 3 -9.99 5.35 5.07
C MET A 3 -10.02 5.69 3.58
N THR A 4 -8.88 6.00 2.98
CA THR A 4 -8.77 6.27 1.55
C THR A 4 -8.38 5.00 0.81
N ILE A 5 -9.11 4.64 -0.24
CA ILE A 5 -8.80 3.52 -1.13
C ILE A 5 -8.13 4.06 -2.40
N PRO A 6 -7.01 3.47 -2.87
CA PRO A 6 -6.30 3.90 -4.07
C PRO A 6 -7.19 4.16 -5.31
N ASP A 7 -8.20 3.32 -5.52
CA ASP A 7 -9.12 3.40 -6.68
C ASP A 7 -10.58 3.74 -6.29
N GLY A 8 -10.85 4.08 -5.02
CA GLY A 8 -12.22 4.07 -4.47
C GLY A 8 -12.60 5.23 -3.55
N GLY A 9 -11.75 6.26 -3.42
CA GLY A 9 -12.06 7.45 -2.61
C GLY A 9 -12.06 7.19 -1.10
N GLU A 10 -12.78 8.02 -0.34
CA GLU A 10 -12.90 7.91 1.11
C GLU A 10 -14.07 7.01 1.51
N ILE A 11 -13.80 6.04 2.38
CA ILE A 11 -14.81 5.14 2.94
C ILE A 11 -14.72 5.08 4.47
N ALA A 12 -15.86 4.78 5.10
CA ALA A 12 -15.92 4.53 6.53
C ALA A 12 -15.42 3.12 6.86
N LEU A 13 -14.29 3.03 7.55
CA LEU A 13 -13.78 1.78 8.11
C LEU A 13 -14.52 1.43 9.42
N PRO A 14 -15.09 0.22 9.54
CA PRO A 14 -15.66 -0.26 10.80
C PRO A 14 -14.62 -0.26 11.92
N ALA A 15 -15.06 0.10 13.13
CA ALA A 15 -14.19 0.04 14.29
C ALA A 15 -13.84 -1.42 14.65
N MET A 16 -12.68 -1.63 15.27
CA MET A 16 -12.23 -2.94 15.73
C MET A 16 -13.28 -3.57 16.68
N PRO A 17 -13.64 -4.86 16.50
CA PRO A 17 -14.72 -5.49 17.28
C PRO A 17 -14.35 -5.74 18.75
N ILE A 18 -13.06 -5.67 19.08
CA ILE A 18 -12.52 -5.86 20.43
C ILE A 18 -11.62 -4.68 20.82
N SER A 19 -11.39 -4.51 22.12
CA SER A 19 -10.41 -3.57 22.66
C SER A 19 -9.21 -4.34 23.23
N VAL A 20 -8.01 -3.79 23.12
CA VAL A 20 -6.77 -4.33 23.67
C VAL A 20 -6.29 -3.34 24.74
N ASP A 21 -6.08 -3.82 25.97
CA ASP A 21 -5.65 -2.99 27.11
C ASP A 21 -6.50 -1.73 27.35
N GLY A 22 -7.80 -1.81 27.07
CA GLY A 22 -8.74 -0.70 27.22
C GLY A 22 -8.78 0.27 26.03
N GLU A 23 -7.86 0.13 25.07
CA GLU A 23 -7.84 0.92 23.85
C GLU A 23 -8.49 0.17 22.69
N ARG A 24 -9.12 0.93 21.78
CA ARG A 24 -9.64 0.39 20.52
C ARG A 24 -8.81 0.98 19.39
N PRO A 25 -7.85 0.23 18.83
CA PRO A 25 -7.00 0.70 17.74
C PRO A 25 -7.81 1.29 16.58
N GLY A 26 -7.37 2.45 16.13
CA GLY A 26 -7.89 3.14 14.96
C GLY A 26 -7.23 2.69 13.66
N LEU A 27 -7.51 3.43 12.58
CA LEU A 27 -6.80 3.24 11.31
C LEU A 27 -5.37 3.75 11.45
N SER A 28 -4.39 2.88 11.17
CA SER A 28 -2.97 3.26 11.19
C SER A 28 -2.43 3.66 9.82
N LEU A 29 -2.88 2.98 8.76
CA LEU A 29 -2.41 3.16 7.39
C LEU A 29 -3.56 2.87 6.43
N ASN A 30 -3.63 3.64 5.35
CA ASN A 30 -4.50 3.30 4.23
C ASN A 30 -3.96 2.08 3.47
N PRO A 31 -4.82 1.33 2.78
CA PRO A 31 -4.39 0.27 1.87
C PRO A 31 -3.36 0.79 0.86
N PRO A 32 -2.28 0.05 0.60
CA PRO A 32 -1.26 0.48 -0.34
C PRO A 32 -1.73 0.39 -1.79
N GLU A 33 -1.10 1.18 -2.66
CA GLU A 33 -1.22 1.01 -4.10
C GLU A 33 -0.57 -0.29 -4.58
N ILE A 34 -0.96 -0.75 -5.77
CA ILE A 34 -0.32 -1.88 -6.43
C ILE A 34 1.16 -1.56 -6.63
N GLY A 35 2.02 -2.40 -6.06
CA GLY A 35 3.47 -2.26 -6.18
C GLY A 35 4.11 -1.22 -5.26
N GLN A 36 3.35 -0.57 -4.35
CA GLN A 36 3.86 0.52 -3.49
C GLN A 36 5.10 0.14 -2.68
N HIS A 37 5.14 -1.09 -2.19
CA HIS A 37 6.23 -1.59 -1.36
C HIS A 37 7.12 -2.62 -2.09
N SER A 38 6.93 -2.84 -3.40
CA SER A 38 7.67 -3.88 -4.15
C SER A 38 9.18 -3.66 -4.08
N THR A 39 9.65 -2.43 -4.33
CA THR A 39 11.09 -2.11 -4.28
C THR A 39 11.65 -2.25 -2.87
N GLU A 40 10.91 -1.84 -1.85
CA GLU A 40 11.34 -1.95 -0.44
C GLU A 40 11.49 -3.42 -0.02
N VAL A 41 10.49 -4.25 -0.34
CA VAL A 41 10.51 -5.69 -0.04
C VAL A 41 11.66 -6.36 -0.78
N LEU A 42 11.86 -6.10 -2.08
CA LEU A 42 12.96 -6.69 -2.84
C LEU A 42 14.34 -6.27 -2.32
N LYS A 43 14.50 -5.01 -1.89
CA LYS A 43 15.73 -4.54 -1.22
C LYS A 43 15.96 -5.26 0.10
N SER A 44 14.91 -5.47 0.90
CA SER A 44 15.01 -6.21 2.17
C SER A 44 15.41 -7.68 1.99
N LEU A 45 15.12 -8.25 0.81
CA LEU A 45 15.54 -9.61 0.42
C LEU A 45 16.99 -9.66 -0.06
N GLY A 46 17.67 -8.51 -0.16
CA GLY A 46 19.09 -8.41 -0.53
C GLY A 46 19.35 -8.24 -2.02
N LEU A 47 18.31 -7.97 -2.84
CA LEU A 47 18.51 -7.67 -4.25
C LEU A 47 19.14 -6.29 -4.45
N SER A 48 20.07 -6.19 -5.38
CA SER A 48 20.64 -4.92 -5.81
C SER A 48 19.66 -4.09 -6.63
N GLU A 49 19.90 -2.79 -6.73
CA GLU A 49 19.03 -1.90 -7.52
C GLU A 49 18.95 -2.29 -8.99
N ASN A 50 20.04 -2.84 -9.55
CA ASN A 50 20.09 -3.30 -10.94
C ASN A 50 19.23 -4.55 -11.16
N GLU A 51 19.22 -5.50 -10.22
CA GLU A 51 18.38 -6.70 -10.30
C GLU A 51 16.89 -6.33 -10.16
N ILE A 52 16.58 -5.38 -9.29
CA ILE A 52 15.21 -4.88 -9.13
C ILE A 52 14.75 -4.18 -10.41
N ALA A 53 15.61 -3.36 -11.03
CA ALA A 53 15.31 -2.72 -12.30
C ALA A 53 15.06 -3.76 -13.42
N ASP A 54 15.90 -4.80 -13.53
CA ASP A 54 15.71 -5.89 -14.51
C ASP A 54 14.35 -6.58 -14.32
N LEU A 55 13.94 -6.86 -13.08
CA LEU A 55 12.66 -7.49 -12.79
C LEU A 55 11.46 -6.62 -13.19
N ILE A 56 11.57 -5.31 -12.99
CA ILE A 56 10.53 -4.34 -13.39
C ILE A 56 10.50 -4.20 -14.91
N ASP A 57 11.65 -4.05 -15.55
CA ASP A 57 11.77 -3.89 -17.01
C ASP A 57 11.24 -5.11 -17.77
N ARG A 58 11.42 -6.30 -17.20
CA ARG A 58 10.88 -7.56 -17.73
C ARG A 58 9.39 -7.76 -17.46
N GLY A 59 8.75 -6.84 -16.72
CA GLY A 59 7.35 -6.93 -16.34
C GLY A 59 7.05 -8.08 -15.36
N LEU A 60 8.05 -8.57 -14.63
CA LEU A 60 7.88 -9.61 -13.62
C LEU A 60 7.43 -9.05 -12.28
N VAL A 61 7.70 -7.77 -12.02
CA VAL A 61 7.32 -7.05 -10.81
C VAL A 61 6.77 -5.69 -11.19
N GLU A 62 5.63 -5.31 -10.62
CA GLU A 62 5.15 -3.93 -10.65
C GLU A 62 5.74 -3.16 -9.46
N ALA A 63 6.49 -2.10 -9.74
CA ALA A 63 6.79 -1.04 -8.79
C ALA A 63 5.74 0.05 -8.94
N ALA A 64 5.28 0.64 -7.83
CA ALA A 64 4.25 1.67 -7.90
C ALA A 64 4.65 2.79 -8.85
N ALA A 65 3.92 2.89 -9.96
CA ALA A 65 3.88 4.10 -10.76
C ALA A 65 2.97 5.06 -9.99
N ALA A 66 3.47 6.24 -9.65
CA ALA A 66 2.68 7.30 -9.02
C ALA A 66 1.44 7.59 -9.88
N LYS A 67 0.31 6.97 -9.55
CA LYS A 67 -0.97 7.36 -10.12
C LYS A 67 -1.44 8.57 -9.34
N THR A 68 -1.75 9.64 -10.07
CA THR A 68 -2.48 10.77 -9.50
C THR A 68 -3.76 10.25 -8.89
N PRO A 69 -4.17 10.69 -7.68
CA PRO A 69 -5.44 10.31 -7.10
C PRO A 69 -6.53 10.68 -8.11
N GLN A 70 -7.12 9.68 -8.75
CA GLN A 70 -8.27 9.87 -9.62
C GLN A 70 -9.48 10.00 -8.69
N ALA A 71 -9.71 11.24 -8.25
CA ALA A 71 -10.85 11.62 -7.44
C ALA A 71 -12.16 11.39 -8.21
N ALA A 72 -13.12 10.85 -7.46
CA ALA A 72 -14.56 11.03 -7.58
C ALA A 72 -15.25 10.50 -8.86
N GLU A 73 -16.02 9.44 -8.68
CA GLU A 73 -17.41 9.40 -9.14
C GLU A 73 -18.35 9.19 -7.94
#